data_AF-A0A6M0SK19-F1
#
_entry.id   AF-A0A6M0SK19-F1
#
_cell.length_a   1.000
_cell.length_b   1.000
_cell.length_c   1.000
_cell.angle_alpha   90.00
_cell.angle_beta   90.00
_cell.angle_gamma   90.00
#
_symmetry.space_group_name_H-M   'P 1'
#
loop_
_entity.id
_entity.type
_entity.pdbx_description
1 polymer ?
#
loop_
_entity_poly.entity_id
_entity_poly.type
_entity_poly.pdbx_seq_one_letter_code
_entity_poly.pdbx_strand_id
1 'polypeptide(L)' 'CLHCGQSFPLDTCPLKGLEFSLQHSSSFTIYYHTLEFFGLCEPCSAQGG' A
#
# COMPACT_ATOMS: atom_id res chain seq x y z
N CYS A 1 3.48 1.86 10.50
CA CYS A 1 3.06 2.80 11.56
C CYS A 1 4.15 3.85 11.72
N LEU A 2 3.82 5.14 11.61
CA LEU A 2 4.80 6.22 11.71
C LEU A 2 5.32 6.45 13.14
N HIS A 3 4.58 6.01 14.16
CA HIS A 3 4.96 6.21 15.56
C HIS A 3 5.83 5.05 16.10
N CYS A 4 5.36 3.80 16.00
CA CYS A 4 6.10 2.66 16.52
C CYS A 4 6.99 1.96 15.49
N GLY A 5 6.97 2.38 14.22
CA GLY A 5 7.74 1.74 13.14
C GLY A 5 7.24 0.36 12.71
N GLN A 6 6.20 -0.20 13.32
CA GLN A 6 5.67 -1.51 12.91
C GLN A 6 5.10 -1.47 11.49
N SER A 7 5.45 -2.48 10.71
CA SER A 7 4.87 -2.76 9.40
C SER A 7 4.00 -4.01 9.48
N PHE A 8 2.89 -3.98 8.75
CA PHE A 8 1.95 -5.09 8.67
C PHE A 8 1.88 -5.52 7.20
N PRO A 9 2.07 -6.82 6.89
CA PRO A 9 1.92 -7.30 5.54
C PRO A 9 0.45 -7.19 5.11
N LEU A 10 0.22 -6.80 3.86
CA LEU A 10 -1.08 -6.96 3.23
C LEU A 10 -1.11 -8.31 2.54
N ASP A 11 -2.09 -9.16 2.85
CA ASP A 11 -2.23 -10.50 2.25
C ASP A 11 -2.47 -10.44 0.74
N THR A 12 -3.02 -9.34 0.23
CA THR A 12 -3.26 -9.14 -1.20
C THR A 12 -3.14 -7.66 -1.54
N CYS A 13 -2.52 -7.33 -2.68
CA CYS A 13 -2.50 -5.97 -3.18
C CYS A 13 -3.93 -5.53 -3.57
N PRO A 14 -4.51 -4.49 -2.95
CA PRO A 14 -5.86 -4.02 -3.26
C PRO A 14 -5.98 -3.41 -4.66
N LEU A 15 -4.85 -3.10 -5.31
CA LEU A 15 -4.81 -2.55 -6.67
C LEU A 15 -4.65 -3.65 -7.75
N LYS A 16 -4.75 -4.93 -7.36
CA LYS A 16 -4.62 -6.06 -8.29
C LYS A 16 -5.66 -5.91 -9.42
N GLY A 17 -5.17 -5.73 -10.64
CA GLY A 17 -5.99 -5.51 -11.84
C GLY A 17 -5.96 -4.07 -12.38
N LEU A 18 -5.63 -3.07 -11.56
CA LEU A 18 -5.41 -1.69 -12.05
C LEU A 18 -4.21 -1.64 -13.01
N GLU A 19 -3.19 -2.45 -12.73
CA GLU A 19 -1.99 -2.63 -13.54
C GLU A 19 -2.33 -3.02 -14.99
N PHE A 20 -3.33 -3.88 -15.18
CA PHE A 20 -3.77 -4.32 -16.50
C PHE A 20 -4.40 -3.16 -17.30
N SER A 21 -5.21 -2.34 -16.63
CA SER A 21 -5.84 -1.16 -17.25
C SER A 21 -4.79 -0.09 -17.64
N LEU A 22 -3.76 0.09 -16.80
CA LEU A 22 -2.63 0.98 -17.08
C LEU A 22 -1.78 0.51 -18.25
N GLN A 23 -1.47 -0.79 -18.33
CA GLN A 23 -0.73 -1.36 -19.47
C GLN A 23 -1.52 -1.26 -20.79
N HIS A 24 -2.85 -1.39 -20.74
CA HIS A 24 -3.66 -1.35 -21.96
C HIS A 24 -3.89 0.08 -22.48
N SER A 25 -3.83 1.09 -21.60
CA SER A 25 -4.09 2.49 -21.95
C SER A 25 -2.85 3.29 -22.34
N SER A 26 -1.65 2.73 -22.20
CA SER A 26 -0.38 3.43 -22.45
C SER A 26 0.67 2.45 -22.97
N SER A 27 1.66 2.90 -23.74
CA SER A 27 2.84 2.11 -24.12
C SER A 27 3.79 1.89 -22.93
N PHE A 28 3.25 1.49 -21.79
CA PHE A 28 3.92 1.41 -20.51
C PHE A 28 3.90 -0.03 -20.01
N THR A 29 5.09 -0.66 -19.94
CA THR A 29 5.26 -2.02 -19.42
C THR A 29 5.58 -1.98 -17.94
N ILE A 30 4.73 -2.60 -17.12
CA ILE A 30 4.90 -2.66 -15.66
C ILE A 30 5.63 -3.96 -15.32
N TYR A 31 6.80 -3.86 -14.67
CA TYR A 31 7.59 -5.02 -14.24
C TYR A 31 7.30 -5.46 -12.80
N TYR A 32 7.00 -4.49 -11.94
CA TYR A 32 6.63 -4.70 -10.55
C TYR A 32 5.94 -3.45 -10.02
N HIS A 33 5.21 -3.60 -8.92
CA HIS A 33 4.70 -2.49 -8.15
C HIS A 33 5.06 -2.68 -6.68
N THR A 34 5.24 -1.56 -5.98
CA THR A 34 5.36 -1.52 -4.52
C THR A 34 4.19 -0.69 -4.00
N LEU A 35 3.47 -1.21 -3.02
CA LEU A 35 2.37 -0.51 -2.37
C LEU A 35 2.60 -0.48 -0.87
N GLU A 36 2.73 0.72 -0.33
CA GLU A 36 2.94 0.96 1.09
C GLU A 36 1.96 2.02 1.58
N PHE A 37 1.36 1.74 2.74
CA PHE A 37 0.51 2.70 3.44
C PHE A 37 1.20 3.17 4.72
N PHE A 38 1.22 4.48 4.91
CA PHE A 38 1.81 5.11 6.08
C PHE A 38 0.72 5.76 6.92
N GLY A 39 0.68 5.44 8.21
CA GLY A 39 -0.34 5.90 9.14
C GLY A 39 -0.02 5.47 10.57
N LEU A 40 -1.02 5.52 11.45
CA LEU A 40 -0.90 5.05 12.84
C LEU A 40 -1.60 3.70 12.98
N CYS A 41 -0.99 2.75 13.71
CA CYS A 41 -1.71 1.56 14.14
C CYS A 41 -2.68 1.90 15.27
N GLU A 42 -3.69 1.06 15.49
CA GLU A 42 -4.70 1.23 16.54
C GLU A 42 -4.12 1.64 17.91
N PRO A 43 -3.09 0.94 18.46
CA PRO A 43 -2.54 1.33 19.75
C PRO A 43 -1.84 2.69 19.71
N CYS A 44 -1.18 3.06 18.61
CA CYS A 44 -0.55 4.39 18.48
C CYS A 44 -1.57 5.50 18.26
N SER A 45 -2.70 5.19 17.62
CA SER A 45 -3.79 6.16 17.44
C SER A 45 -4.51 6.44 18.76
N ALA A 46 -4.66 5.43 19.63
CA ALA A 46 -5.29 5.58 20.95
C ALA A 46 -4.42 6.30 21.99
N GLN A 47 -3.10 6.39 21.78
CA GLN A 47 -2.17 7.11 22.65
C GLN A 47 -2.16 8.63 22.40
N GLY A 48 -2.72 9.08 21.27
CA GLY A 48 -2.76 10.49 20.88
C GLY A 48 -4.11 11.19 21.13
N GLY A 49 -4.97 10.63 21.98
CA GLY A 49 -6.29 11.18 22.34
C GLY A 49 -6.34 11.71 23.76
#